data_AF-A0A7J9XHW5-F1
#
_entry.id   AF-A0A7J9XHW5-F1
#
_cell.length_a   1.000
_cell.length_b   1.000
_cell.length_c   1.000
_cell.angle_alpha   90.00
_cell.angle_beta   90.00
_cell.angle_gamma   90.00
#
_symmetry.space_group_name_H-M   'P 1'
#
loop_
_entity.id
_entity.type
_entity.pdbx_description
1 polymer ?
#
loop_
_entity_poly.entity_id
_entity_poly.type
_entity_poly.pdbx_seq_one_letter_code
_entity_poly.pdbx_strand_id
1 'polypeptide(L)'
;MQLRTGSGADAAGVAALHTHSWQTAYAGIMPGSFLTGPQSDGRVLVDNLHAHPDRRRSGIGRQLVGQVFAWTAANHPDKPVYLQVLDDNAPAVAFYERCGGEVTDRLVEQFSAGFELPALEYTWRPAAVRAAASPVSPTAR
;
A
#
# COMPACT_ATOMS: atom_id res chain seq x y z
N MET A 1 29.43 -7.40 5.93
CA MET A 1 28.01 -7.00 5.83
C MET A 1 27.73 -6.04 6.98
N GLN A 2 27.17 -4.85 6.70
CA GLN A 2 26.75 -3.89 7.74
C GLN A 2 25.24 -3.67 7.65
N LEU A 3 24.54 -3.73 8.78
CA LEU A 3 23.12 -3.43 8.89
C LEU A 3 22.97 -2.00 9.44
N ARG A 4 22.09 -1.20 8.83
CA ARG A 4 21.75 0.16 9.27
C ARG A 4 20.24 0.39 9.18
N THR A 5 19.74 1.40 9.89
CA THR A 5 18.36 1.86 9.71
C THR A 5 18.16 2.44 8.31
N GLY A 6 17.05 2.09 7.67
CA GLY A 6 16.63 2.65 6.39
C GLY A 6 16.15 4.11 6.51
N SER A 7 16.28 4.83 5.41
CA SER A 7 15.83 6.21 5.18
C SER A 7 14.77 6.25 4.06
N GLY A 8 14.19 7.42 3.80
CA GLY A 8 13.27 7.61 2.66
C GLY A 8 13.89 7.28 1.30
N ALA A 9 15.21 7.46 1.14
CA ALA A 9 15.91 7.09 -0.08
C ALA A 9 15.93 5.57 -0.32
N ASP A 10 15.81 4.77 0.74
CA ASP A 10 15.82 3.30 0.65
C ASP A 10 14.41 2.74 0.33
N ALA A 11 13.35 3.53 0.49
CA ALA A 11 11.97 3.05 0.47
C ALA A 11 11.60 2.33 -0.84
N ALA A 12 11.94 2.91 -2.00
CA ALA A 12 11.65 2.31 -3.29
C ALA A 12 12.42 0.99 -3.50
N GLY A 13 13.70 0.97 -3.14
CA GLY A 13 14.54 -0.24 -3.26
C GLY A 13 14.07 -1.36 -2.34
N VAL A 14 13.70 -1.04 -1.09
CA VAL A 14 13.15 -2.02 -0.13
C VAL A 14 11.79 -2.54 -0.60
N ALA A 15 10.90 -1.67 -1.10
CA ALA A 15 9.61 -2.10 -1.63
C ALA A 15 9.75 -3.05 -2.81
N ALA A 16 10.64 -2.74 -3.76
CA ALA A 16 10.93 -3.61 -4.90
C ALA A 16 11.53 -4.94 -4.46
N LEU A 17 12.51 -4.91 -3.55
CA LEU A 17 13.14 -6.12 -3.00
C LEU A 17 12.12 -7.03 -2.29
N HIS A 18 11.29 -6.46 -1.42
CA HIS A 18 10.26 -7.19 -0.69
C HIS A 18 9.25 -7.83 -1.65
N THR A 19 8.74 -7.05 -2.60
CA THR A 19 7.76 -7.51 -3.60
C THR A 19 8.31 -8.66 -4.42
N HIS A 20 9.53 -8.52 -4.95
CA HIS A 20 10.15 -9.57 -5.76
C HIS A 20 10.43 -10.83 -4.94
N SER A 21 10.97 -10.67 -3.72
CA SER A 21 11.23 -11.80 -2.82
C SER A 21 9.96 -12.57 -2.50
N TRP A 22 8.84 -11.88 -2.23
CA TRP A 22 7.55 -12.49 -1.96
C TRP A 22 7.01 -13.26 -3.17
N GLN A 23 7.03 -12.62 -4.34
CA GLN A 23 6.58 -13.23 -5.59
C GLN A 23 7.36 -14.52 -5.91
N THR A 24 8.69 -14.48 -5.76
CA THR A 24 9.54 -15.66 -6.03
C THR A 24 9.33 -16.75 -4.99
N ALA A 25 9.28 -16.42 -3.70
CA ALA A 25 9.16 -17.41 -2.63
C ALA A 25 7.85 -18.20 -2.69
N TYR A 26 6.76 -17.56 -3.13
CA TYR A 26 5.43 -18.17 -3.17
C TYR A 26 4.93 -18.56 -4.58
N ALA A 27 5.78 -18.41 -5.60
CA ALA A 27 5.46 -18.86 -6.96
C ALA A 27 5.14 -20.36 -6.97
N GLY A 28 3.99 -20.73 -7.53
CA GLY A 28 3.51 -22.11 -7.59
C GLY A 28 2.85 -22.62 -6.31
N ILE A 29 2.88 -21.86 -5.21
CA ILE A 29 2.16 -22.15 -3.97
C ILE A 29 0.86 -21.35 -3.91
N MET A 30 0.92 -20.05 -4.22
CA MET A 30 -0.24 -19.16 -4.24
C MET A 30 -0.70 -18.83 -5.67
N PRO A 31 -1.98 -18.46 -5.87
CA PRO A 31 -2.45 -17.98 -7.16
C PRO A 31 -1.63 -16.78 -7.65
N GLY A 32 -1.23 -16.80 -8.93
CA GLY A 32 -0.42 -15.71 -9.50
C GLY A 32 -1.08 -14.34 -9.36
N SER A 33 -2.40 -14.25 -9.46
CA SER A 33 -3.17 -13.02 -9.26
C SER A 33 -2.98 -12.40 -7.88
N PHE A 34 -2.78 -13.21 -6.84
CA PHE A 34 -2.50 -12.73 -5.49
C PHE A 34 -1.08 -12.12 -5.39
N LEU A 35 -0.14 -12.58 -6.22
CA LEU A 35 1.27 -12.21 -6.14
C LEU A 35 1.65 -11.02 -7.05
N THR A 36 1.02 -10.88 -8.21
CA THR A 36 1.55 -10.02 -9.29
C THR A 36 0.62 -8.90 -9.74
N GLY A 37 -0.55 -8.72 -9.14
CA GLY A 37 -1.37 -7.55 -9.46
C GLY A 37 -2.80 -7.54 -8.92
N PRO A 38 -3.79 -7.16 -9.75
CA PRO A 38 -5.17 -7.09 -9.29
C PRO A 38 -5.68 -8.44 -8.78
N GLN A 39 -6.41 -8.38 -7.69
CA GLN A 39 -7.11 -9.51 -7.09
C GLN A 39 -8.25 -9.98 -8.01
N SER A 40 -8.93 -11.07 -7.64
CA SER A 40 -10.01 -11.66 -8.44
C SER A 40 -11.18 -10.70 -8.68
N ASP A 41 -11.40 -9.74 -7.80
CA ASP A 41 -12.39 -8.67 -7.93
C ASP A 41 -11.92 -7.50 -8.82
N GLY A 42 -10.69 -7.58 -9.35
CA GLY A 42 -10.09 -6.58 -10.21
C GLY A 42 -9.54 -5.37 -9.49
N ARG A 43 -9.31 -5.41 -8.17
CA ARG A 43 -8.70 -4.30 -7.42
C ARG A 43 -7.27 -4.63 -7.01
N VAL A 44 -6.39 -3.63 -6.90
CA VAL A 44 -5.02 -3.82 -6.41
C VAL A 44 -5.01 -3.70 -4.89
N LEU A 45 -4.58 -4.75 -4.21
CA LEU A 45 -4.47 -4.78 -2.75
C LEU A 45 -3.10 -4.25 -2.28
N VAL A 46 -3.10 -3.34 -1.30
CA VAL A 46 -1.93 -3.05 -0.48
C VAL A 46 -2.04 -3.86 0.82
N ASP A 47 -1.43 -5.04 0.82
CA ASP A 47 -1.57 -5.99 1.92
C ASP A 47 -0.73 -5.61 3.14
N ASN A 48 0.55 -5.29 2.92
CA ASN A 48 1.49 -5.02 4.00
C ASN A 48 2.25 -3.71 3.78
N LEU A 49 1.96 -2.71 4.63
CA LEU A 49 2.63 -1.42 4.64
C LEU A 49 3.02 -1.04 6.07
N HIS A 50 4.31 -1.15 6.39
CA HIS A 50 4.83 -0.83 7.71
C HIS A 50 6.08 0.03 7.64
N ALA A 51 6.23 0.91 8.61
CA ALA A 51 7.44 1.69 8.83
C ALA A 51 7.82 1.62 10.31
N HIS A 52 9.14 1.60 10.57
CA HIS A 52 9.67 1.63 11.92
C HIS A 52 9.10 2.82 12.72
N PRO A 53 8.71 2.66 13.99
CA PRO A 53 8.13 3.73 14.81
C PRO A 53 8.95 5.03 14.81
N ASP A 54 10.27 4.91 14.98
CA ASP A 54 11.22 6.05 14.99
C ASP A 54 11.37 6.76 13.64
N ARG A 55 10.80 6.19 12.58
CA ARG A 55 10.80 6.75 11.23
C ARG A 55 9.41 7.15 10.77
N ARG A 56 8.40 7.12 11.64
CA ARG A 56 7.07 7.68 11.34
C ARG A 56 7.19 9.19 11.12
N ARG A 57 6.23 9.76 10.36
CA ARG A 57 6.19 11.19 10.01
C ARG A 57 7.43 11.70 9.24
N SER A 58 8.25 10.82 8.67
CA SER A 58 9.41 11.17 7.83
C SER A 58 9.14 11.23 6.33
N GLY A 59 7.90 10.94 5.91
CA GLY A 59 7.50 10.86 4.50
C GLY A 59 7.60 9.47 3.87
N ILE A 60 8.26 8.49 4.51
CA ILE A 60 8.43 7.12 3.99
C ILE A 60 7.10 6.48 3.57
N GLY A 61 6.09 6.51 4.44
CA GLY A 61 4.78 5.92 4.12
C GLY A 61 4.16 6.52 2.85
N ARG A 62 4.29 7.85 2.66
CA ARG A 62 3.79 8.52 1.46
C ARG A 62 4.59 8.13 0.21
N GLN A 63 5.91 7.95 0.34
CA GLN A 63 6.74 7.46 -0.76
C GLN A 63 6.33 6.03 -1.15
N LEU A 64 6.12 5.14 -0.19
CA LEU A 64 5.69 3.77 -0.44
C LEU A 64 4.30 3.71 -1.11
N VAL A 65 3.31 4.44 -0.60
CA VAL A 65 1.98 4.54 -1.24
C VAL A 65 2.10 5.14 -2.65
N GLY A 66 2.96 6.15 -2.83
CA GLY A 66 3.23 6.73 -4.15
C GLY A 66 3.83 5.73 -5.14
N GLN A 67 4.70 4.81 -4.69
CA GLN A 67 5.21 3.73 -5.53
C GLN A 67 4.11 2.77 -5.97
N VAL A 68 3.18 2.40 -5.07
CA VAL A 68 2.01 1.60 -5.43
C VAL A 68 1.18 2.32 -6.49
N PHE A 69 0.85 3.59 -6.28
CA PHE A 69 0.03 4.34 -7.24
C PHE A 69 0.71 4.51 -8.60
N ALA A 70 2.01 4.79 -8.62
CA ALA A 70 2.78 4.88 -9.86
C ALA A 70 2.77 3.55 -10.62
N TRP A 71 3.01 2.44 -9.90
CA TRP A 71 2.97 1.11 -10.49
C TRP A 71 1.57 0.74 -11.02
N THR A 72 0.52 0.98 -10.24
CA THR A 72 -0.87 0.72 -10.66
C THR A 72 -1.25 1.59 -11.84
N ALA A 73 -0.92 2.88 -11.85
CA ALA A 73 -1.22 3.76 -12.98
C ALA A 73 -0.52 3.32 -14.28
N ALA A 74 0.72 2.81 -14.19
CA ALA A 74 1.48 2.37 -15.35
C ALA A 74 1.02 1.01 -15.91
N ASN A 75 0.67 0.06 -15.04
CA ASN A 75 0.40 -1.32 -15.45
C ASN A 75 -1.10 -1.65 -15.49
N HIS A 76 -1.91 -0.93 -14.72
CA HIS A 76 -3.32 -1.21 -14.47
C HIS A 76 -4.13 0.10 -14.31
N PRO A 77 -4.11 1.00 -15.31
CA PRO A 77 -4.60 2.39 -15.19
C PRO A 77 -6.08 2.52 -14.81
N ASP A 78 -6.88 1.48 -15.04
CA ASP A 78 -8.33 1.45 -14.77
C ASP A 78 -8.69 0.72 -13.48
N LYS A 79 -7.69 0.27 -12.71
CA LYS A 79 -7.91 -0.52 -11.51
C LYS A 79 -7.81 0.36 -10.26
N PRO A 80 -8.75 0.25 -9.32
CA PRO A 80 -8.64 0.94 -8.03
C PRO A 80 -7.59 0.25 -7.16
N VAL A 81 -7.07 0.99 -6.18
CA VAL A 81 -6.22 0.45 -5.11
C VAL A 81 -7.02 0.42 -3.83
N TYR A 82 -6.90 -0.63 -3.03
CA TYR A 82 -7.56 -0.72 -1.72
C TYR A 82 -6.66 -1.35 -0.66
N LEU A 83 -7.04 -1.15 0.60
CA LEU A 83 -6.45 -1.81 1.76
C LEU A 83 -7.46 -1.89 2.90
N GLN A 84 -7.16 -2.73 3.88
CA GLN A 84 -7.89 -2.85 5.13
C GLN A 84 -7.02 -2.35 6.28
N VAL A 85 -7.65 -1.71 7.26
CA VAL A 85 -6.97 -1.20 8.46
C VAL A 85 -7.88 -1.35 9.67
N LEU A 86 -7.36 -1.87 10.77
CA LEU A 86 -8.09 -1.93 12.04
C LEU A 86 -8.59 -0.54 12.44
N ASP A 87 -9.88 -0.43 12.80
CA ASP A 87 -10.56 0.85 13.07
C ASP A 87 -9.85 1.63 14.19
N ASP A 88 -9.39 0.93 15.23
CA ASP A 88 -8.66 1.52 16.35
C ASP A 88 -7.24 2.02 16.01
N ASN A 89 -6.73 1.74 14.80
CA ASN A 89 -5.42 2.22 14.36
C ASN A 89 -5.51 3.68 13.88
N ALA A 90 -5.88 4.59 14.79
CA ALA A 90 -6.05 6.01 14.52
C ALA A 90 -4.88 6.67 13.75
N PRO A 91 -3.59 6.35 14.02
CA PRO A 91 -2.48 6.89 13.24
C PRO A 91 -2.50 6.47 11.76
N ALA A 92 -2.85 5.21 11.47
CA ALA A 92 -2.94 4.69 10.12
C ALA A 92 -4.19 5.18 9.40
N VAL A 93 -5.34 5.20 10.08
CA VAL A 93 -6.61 5.79 9.60
C VAL A 93 -6.36 7.22 9.12
N ALA A 94 -5.84 8.07 10.01
CA ALA A 94 -5.56 9.46 9.66
C ALA A 94 -4.50 9.59 8.54
N PHE A 95 -3.60 8.61 8.40
CA PHE A 95 -2.63 8.57 7.30
C PHE A 95 -3.30 8.27 5.95
N TYR A 96 -4.17 7.28 5.88
CA TYR A 96 -4.85 6.92 4.64
C TYR A 96 -5.87 7.98 4.20
N GLU A 97 -6.57 8.62 5.13
CA GLU A 97 -7.40 9.80 4.85
C GLU A 97 -6.58 10.94 4.25
N ARG A 98 -5.39 11.25 4.79
CA ARG A 98 -4.48 12.26 4.22
C ARG A 98 -3.91 11.87 2.86
N CYS A 99 -3.82 10.57 2.57
CA CYS A 99 -3.48 10.06 1.24
C CYS A 99 -4.67 10.08 0.27
N GLY A 100 -5.84 10.56 0.70
CA GLY A 100 -7.04 10.67 -0.12
C GLY A 100 -7.82 9.37 -0.27
N GLY A 101 -7.65 8.42 0.65
CA GLY A 101 -8.44 7.19 0.65
C GLY A 101 -9.88 7.47 1.04
N GLU A 102 -10.82 6.84 0.34
CA GLU A 102 -12.24 6.88 0.67
C GLU A 102 -12.61 5.61 1.45
N VAL A 103 -13.30 5.74 2.58
CA VAL A 103 -13.86 4.55 3.27
C VAL A 103 -14.96 3.97 2.38
N THR A 104 -14.76 2.74 1.91
CA THR A 104 -15.72 2.02 1.05
C THR A 104 -16.45 0.90 1.75
N ASP A 105 -15.88 0.38 2.84
CA ASP A 105 -16.51 -0.68 3.62
C ASP A 105 -16.08 -0.64 5.09
N ARG A 106 -16.87 -1.33 5.93
CA ARG A 106 -16.58 -1.59 7.34
C ARG A 106 -16.79 -3.08 7.57
N LEU A 107 -15.73 -3.78 7.94
CA LEU A 107 -15.73 -5.23 8.10
C LEU A 107 -15.23 -5.63 9.49
N VAL A 108 -15.32 -6.92 9.77
CA VAL A 108 -14.74 -7.53 10.96
C VAL A 108 -13.67 -8.51 10.50
N GLU A 109 -12.42 -8.24 10.87
CA GLU A 109 -11.30 -9.15 10.59
C GLU A 109 -11.28 -10.28 11.60
N GLN A 110 -11.24 -11.51 11.09
CA GLN A 110 -11.10 -12.72 11.90
C GLN A 110 -9.63 -13.10 12.00
N PHE A 111 -9.11 -13.11 13.23
CA PHE A 111 -7.74 -13.53 13.50
C PHE A 111 -7.70 -15.01 13.83
N SER A 112 -6.70 -15.74 13.33
CA SER A 112 -6.50 -17.17 13.61
C SER A 112 -6.33 -17.50 15.10
N ALA A 113 -6.05 -16.48 15.92
CA ALA A 113 -5.98 -16.58 17.38
C ALA A 113 -7.37 -16.61 18.07
N GLY A 114 -8.48 -16.59 17.32
CA GLY A 114 -9.83 -16.76 17.84
C GLY A 114 -10.49 -15.47 18.36
N PHE A 115 -10.00 -14.30 17.95
CA PHE A 115 -10.63 -13.01 18.23
C PHE A 115 -10.92 -12.27 16.93
N GLU A 116 -11.80 -11.28 17.04
CA GLU A 116 -12.27 -10.48 15.92
C GLU A 116 -12.09 -8.99 16.23
N LEU A 117 -11.72 -8.19 15.23
CA LEU A 117 -11.57 -6.74 15.38
C LEU A 117 -12.25 -6.00 14.22
N PRO A 118 -12.89 -4.84 14.48
CA PRO A 118 -13.45 -4.00 13.43
C PRO A 118 -12.32 -3.42 12.56
N ALA A 119 -12.56 -3.36 11.27
CA ALA A 119 -11.65 -2.79 10.29
C ALA A 119 -12.40 -1.92 9.26
N LEU A 120 -11.69 -0.95 8.71
CA LEU A 120 -12.14 -0.08 7.64
C LEU A 120 -11.46 -0.49 6.34
N GLU A 121 -12.22 -0.54 5.26
CA GLU A 121 -11.66 -0.61 3.91
C GLU A 121 -11.50 0.80 3.35
N TYR A 122 -10.27 1.14 2.95
CA TYR A 122 -9.99 2.36 2.19
C TYR A 122 -9.72 2.02 0.73
N THR A 123 -10.37 2.75 -0.17
CA THR A 123 -10.18 2.61 -1.63
C THR A 123 -9.80 3.95 -2.26
N TRP A 124 -8.86 3.89 -3.22
CA TRP A 124 -8.52 4.96 -4.15
C TRP A 124 -9.04 4.59 -5.54
N ARG A 125 -9.96 5.40 -6.06
CA ARG A 125 -10.50 5.21 -7.43
C ARG A 125 -9.41 5.38 -8.48
N PRO A 126 -9.53 4.76 -9.67
CA PRO A 126 -8.49 4.81 -10.71
C PRO A 126 -8.05 6.24 -11.07
N ALA A 127 -9.00 7.18 -11.15
CA ALA A 127 -8.69 8.58 -11.43
C ALA A 127 -7.80 9.22 -10.34
N ALA A 128 -8.06 8.92 -9.06
CA ALA A 128 -7.26 9.42 -7.94
C ALA A 128 -5.86 8.79 -7.93
N VAL A 129 -5.76 7.48 -8.21
CA VAL A 129 -4.48 6.76 -8.35
C VAL A 129 -3.61 7.41 -9.43
N ARG A 130 -4.17 7.66 -10.63
CA ARG A 130 -3.44 8.29 -11.74
C ARG A 130 -3.06 9.74 -11.45
N ALA A 131 -3.93 10.50 -10.79
CA ALA A 131 -3.63 11.88 -10.40
C ALA A 131 -2.48 11.94 -9.38
N ALA A 132 -2.47 11.04 -8.40
CA ALA A 132 -1.43 10.96 -7.38
C ALA A 132 -0.10 10.39 -7.92
N ALA A 133 -0.14 9.58 -8.98
CA ALA A 133 1.03 9.04 -9.68
C ALA A 133 1.72 10.06 -10.60
N SER A 134 1.03 11.11 -11.02
CA SER A 134 1.59 12.11 -11.93
C SER A 134 2.68 12.92 -11.21
N PRO A 135 3.90 13.07 -11.79
CA PRO A 135 4.91 13.93 -11.20
C PRO A 135 4.37 15.35 -11.12
N VAL A 136 4.40 15.95 -9.93
CA VAL A 136 4.10 17.38 -9.77
C VAL A 136 5.16 18.12 -10.59
N SER A 137 4.75 18.76 -11.69
CA SER A 137 5.64 19.66 -12.43
C SER A 137 6.21 20.67 -11.43
N PRO A 138 7.54 20.83 -11.33
CA PRO A 138 8.08 21.91 -10.52
C PRO A 138 7.69 23.19 -11.23
N THR A 139 6.70 23.90 -10.70
CA THR A 139 6.41 25.28 -11.11
C THR A 139 7.70 26.06 -11.01
N ALA A 140 8.25 26.43 -12.17
CA ALA A 140 9.38 27.32 -12.29
C ALA A 140 9.06 28.59 -11.49
N ARG A 141 9.97 28.96 -10.59
CA ARG A 141 9.99 30.25 -9.91
C ARG A 141 11.18 31.03 -10.40
#